data_AF-F5YDD7-F1
#
_entry.id   AF-F5YDD7-F1
#
_cell.length_a   1.000
_cell.length_b   1.000
_cell.length_c   1.000
_cell.angle_alpha   90.00
_cell.angle_beta   90.00
_cell.angle_gamma   90.00
#
_symmetry.space_group_name_H-M   'P 1'
#
loop_
_entity.id
_entity.type
_entity.pdbx_description
1 polymer ?
#
loop_
_entity_poly.entity_id
_entity_poly.type
_entity_poly.pdbx_seq_one_letter_code
_entity_poly.pdbx_strand_id
1 'polypeptide(L)'
;MEIFAQLAIILAFGFAGEILARALPLGMPASVLGMILMLIALGSKMLKPSQLGKTADFLGSHMAFFFLPVAIAIIENFSFIRPVVWQFFGICMVCTIVTFSLTYGTVRLCRVLLRGRV
;
A
#
# COMPACT_ATOMS: atom_id res chain seq x y z
N MET A 1 -19.11 -17.12 -10.35
CA MET A 1 -19.47 -16.94 -8.92
C MET A 1 -18.26 -16.86 -7.97
N GLU A 2 -17.02 -17.13 -8.43
CA GLU A 2 -15.83 -17.03 -7.57
C GLU A 2 -15.49 -15.60 -7.13
N ILE A 3 -15.69 -14.59 -7.98
CA ILE A 3 -15.25 -13.20 -7.71
C ILE A 3 -15.82 -12.63 -6.41
N PHE A 4 -17.11 -12.88 -6.12
CA PHE A 4 -17.76 -12.42 -4.89
C PHE A 4 -17.18 -13.09 -3.64
N ALA A 5 -16.83 -14.37 -3.71
CA ALA A 5 -16.20 -15.07 -2.60
C ALA A 5 -14.78 -14.53 -2.35
N GLN A 6 -14.00 -14.33 -3.41
CA GLN A 6 -12.67 -13.73 -3.31
C GLN A 6 -12.73 -12.29 -2.77
N LEU A 7 -13.73 -11.50 -3.22
CA LEU A 7 -13.99 -10.16 -2.72
C LEU A 7 -14.36 -10.18 -1.24
N ALA A 8 -15.22 -11.09 -0.82
CA ALA A 8 -15.60 -11.26 0.58
C ALA A 8 -14.37 -11.57 1.45
N ILE A 9 -13.43 -12.39 0.97
CA ILE A 9 -12.17 -12.66 1.67
C ILE A 9 -11.35 -11.36 1.81
N ILE A 10 -11.17 -10.60 0.72
CA ILE A 10 -10.42 -9.32 0.76
C ILE A 10 -11.06 -8.36 1.77
N LEU A 11 -12.38 -8.21 1.72
CA LEU A 11 -13.12 -7.34 2.64
C LEU A 11 -13.07 -7.85 4.08
N ALA A 12 -13.11 -9.16 4.32
CA ALA A 12 -13.00 -9.74 5.66
C ALA A 12 -11.64 -9.42 6.30
N PHE A 13 -10.53 -9.48 5.55
CA PHE A 13 -9.23 -9.05 6.05
C PHE A 13 -9.17 -7.54 6.30
N GLY A 14 -9.79 -6.73 5.45
CA GLY A 14 -9.94 -5.28 5.69
C GLY A 14 -10.70 -4.98 6.99
N PHE A 15 -11.82 -5.67 7.22
CA PHE A 15 -12.62 -5.53 8.42
C PHE A 15 -11.90 -6.04 9.68
N ALA A 16 -11.17 -7.15 9.57
CA ALA A 16 -10.30 -7.62 10.64
C ALA A 16 -9.20 -6.59 10.98
N GLY A 17 -8.65 -5.92 9.97
CA GLY A 17 -7.73 -4.79 10.14
C GLY A 17 -8.34 -3.62 10.91
N GLU A 18 -9.60 -3.29 10.65
CA GLU A 18 -10.35 -2.25 11.39
C GLU A 18 -10.56 -2.64 12.86
N ILE A 19 -10.96 -3.89 13.12
CA ILE A 19 -11.10 -4.40 14.49
C ILE A 19 -9.75 -4.31 15.23
N LEU A 20 -8.66 -4.74 14.57
CA LEU A 20 -7.32 -4.65 15.16
C LEU A 20 -6.85 -3.21 15.35
N ALA A 21 -7.13 -2.30 14.43
CA ALA A 21 -6.77 -0.90 14.55
C ALA A 21 -7.44 -0.25 15.77
N ARG A 22 -8.68 -0.65 16.08
CA ARG A 22 -9.41 -0.18 17.25
C ARG A 22 -8.95 -0.85 18.54
N ALA A 23 -8.53 -2.11 18.47
CA ALA A 23 -8.07 -2.88 19.62
C ALA A 23 -6.61 -2.56 20.02
N LEU A 24 -5.74 -2.28 19.05
CA LEU A 24 -4.33 -1.99 19.27
C LEU A 24 -4.04 -0.49 19.08
N PRO A 25 -3.45 0.21 20.05
CA PRO A 25 -3.09 1.63 19.95
C PRO A 25 -1.80 1.84 19.12
N LEU A 26 -1.67 1.16 17.98
CA LEU A 26 -0.47 1.21 17.13
C LEU A 26 -0.39 2.45 16.23
N GLY A 27 -1.44 3.27 16.15
CA GLY A 27 -1.50 4.47 15.31
C GLY A 27 -1.42 4.20 13.80
N MET A 28 -1.46 2.93 13.39
CA MET A 28 -1.39 2.53 11.98
C MET A 28 -2.78 2.56 11.32
N PRO A 29 -2.87 2.88 10.01
CA PRO A 29 -4.12 2.77 9.28
C PRO A 29 -4.64 1.33 9.28
N ALA A 30 -5.96 1.15 9.43
CA ALA A 30 -6.61 -0.15 9.40
C ALA A 30 -6.31 -0.96 8.13
N SER A 31 -6.19 -0.27 6.98
CA SER A 31 -5.82 -0.90 5.70
C SER A 31 -4.44 -1.57 5.75
N VAL A 32 -3.47 -0.98 6.45
CA VAL A 32 -2.12 -1.55 6.61
C VAL A 32 -2.18 -2.82 7.46
N LEU A 33 -2.95 -2.80 8.55
CA LEU A 33 -3.13 -3.99 9.39
C LEU A 33 -3.84 -5.13 8.64
N GLY A 34 -4.87 -4.81 7.83
CA GLY A 34 -5.53 -5.78 6.96
C GLY A 34 -4.57 -6.41 5.95
N MET A 35 -3.67 -5.61 5.34
CA MET A 35 -2.63 -6.13 4.45
C MET A 35 -1.63 -7.03 5.17
N ILE A 36 -1.20 -6.68 6.39
CA ILE A 36 -0.30 -7.51 7.20
C ILE A 36 -0.95 -8.85 7.54
N LEU A 37 -2.22 -8.84 7.96
CA LEU A 37 -2.97 -10.08 8.23
C LEU A 37 -3.06 -10.96 6.99
N MET A 38 -3.38 -10.37 5.85
CA MET A 38 -3.43 -11.09 4.58
C MET A 38 -2.06 -11.66 4.22
N LEU A 39 -0.98 -10.89 4.39
CA LEU A 39 0.39 -11.36 4.18
C LEU A 39 0.74 -12.55 5.08
N ILE A 40 0.36 -12.51 6.36
CA ILE A 40 0.56 -13.63 7.28
C ILE A 40 -0.22 -14.86 6.81
N ALA A 41 -1.48 -14.70 6.37
CA ALA A 41 -2.31 -15.80 5.89
C ALA A 41 -1.80 -16.42 4.58
N LEU A 42 -1.24 -15.62 3.68
CA LEU A 42 -0.56 -16.12 2.48
C LEU A 42 0.77 -16.80 2.83
N GLY A 43 1.56 -16.21 3.74
CA GLY A 43 2.85 -16.75 4.19
C GLY A 43 2.71 -18.07 4.94
N SER A 44 1.65 -18.25 5.73
CA SER A 44 1.31 -19.50 6.41
C SER A 44 0.66 -20.55 5.50
N LYS A 45 0.45 -20.23 4.21
CA LYS A 45 -0.26 -21.06 3.22
C LYS A 45 -1.71 -21.39 3.58
N MET A 46 -2.31 -20.70 4.56
CA MET A 46 -3.74 -20.79 4.84
C MET A 46 -4.58 -20.29 3.66
N LEU A 47 -4.04 -19.32 2.92
CA LEU A 47 -4.65 -18.75 1.73
C LEU A 47 -3.73 -18.91 0.53
N LYS A 48 -4.25 -19.44 -0.58
CA LYS A 48 -3.49 -19.56 -1.84
C LYS A 48 -3.67 -18.29 -2.68
N PRO A 49 -2.62 -17.81 -3.37
CA PRO A 49 -2.75 -16.67 -4.28
C PRO A 49 -3.85 -16.84 -5.34
N SER A 50 -4.10 -18.06 -5.80
CA SER A 50 -5.18 -18.37 -6.75
C SER A 50 -6.59 -18.07 -6.22
N GLN A 51 -6.78 -18.02 -4.90
CA GLN A 51 -8.05 -17.68 -4.25
C GLN A 51 -8.29 -16.16 -4.18
N LEU A 52 -7.32 -15.35 -4.58
CA LEU A 52 -7.44 -13.89 -4.60
C LEU A 52 -7.17 -13.30 -5.97
N GLY A 53 -6.38 -13.99 -6.81
CA GLY A 53 -5.80 -13.44 -8.04
C GLY A 53 -6.82 -12.78 -8.96
N LYS A 54 -7.92 -13.46 -9.32
CA LYS A 54 -8.90 -12.91 -10.27
C LYS A 54 -9.53 -11.61 -9.78
N THR A 55 -9.96 -11.57 -8.51
CA THR A 55 -10.57 -10.36 -7.93
C THR A 55 -9.53 -9.29 -7.64
N ALA A 56 -8.32 -9.65 -7.20
CA ALA A 56 -7.22 -8.71 -7.00
C ALA A 56 -6.81 -8.04 -8.31
N ASP A 57 -6.69 -8.80 -9.40
CA ASP A 57 -6.38 -8.27 -10.74
C ASP A 57 -7.53 -7.41 -11.28
N PHE A 58 -8.78 -7.79 -11.03
CA PHE A 58 -9.95 -7.00 -11.41
C PHE A 58 -10.02 -5.65 -10.65
N LEU A 59 -9.88 -5.66 -9.32
CA LEU A 59 -9.81 -4.43 -8.52
C LEU A 59 -8.57 -3.60 -8.91
N GLY A 60 -7.45 -4.26 -9.13
CA GLY A 60 -6.18 -3.67 -9.58
C GLY A 60 -6.33 -2.89 -10.90
N SER A 61 -6.93 -3.53 -11.90
CA SER A 61 -7.19 -2.91 -13.21
C SER A 61 -8.19 -1.75 -13.16
N HIS A 62 -9.05 -1.69 -12.15
CA HIS A 62 -10.03 -0.63 -11.95
C HIS A 62 -9.65 0.33 -10.80
N MET A 63 -8.39 0.35 -10.35
CA MET A 63 -7.98 1.16 -9.20
C MET A 63 -8.28 2.65 -9.35
N ALA A 64 -8.19 3.20 -10.56
CA ALA A 64 -8.51 4.60 -10.84
C ALA A 64 -9.93 4.98 -10.38
N PHE A 65 -10.90 4.07 -10.51
CA PHE A 65 -12.28 4.29 -10.07
C PHE A 65 -12.36 4.46 -8.54
N PHE A 66 -11.60 3.68 -7.77
CA PHE A 66 -11.59 3.79 -6.30
C PHE A 66 -10.84 5.02 -5.79
N PHE A 67 -9.89 5.56 -6.56
CA PHE A 67 -9.18 6.81 -6.24
C PHE A 67 -9.92 8.07 -6.71
N LEU A 68 -10.90 7.93 -7.61
CA LEU A 68 -11.66 9.05 -8.15
C LEU A 68 -12.33 9.93 -7.07
N PRO A 69 -12.97 9.38 -6.02
CA PRO A 69 -13.57 10.21 -4.97
C PRO A 69 -12.56 11.10 -4.24
N VAL A 70 -11.35 10.57 -3.99
CA VAL A 70 -10.27 11.33 -3.36
C VAL A 70 -9.78 12.44 -4.29
N ALA A 71 -9.64 12.15 -5.58
CA ALA A 71 -9.25 13.15 -6.57
C ALA A 71 -10.26 14.29 -6.66
N ILE A 72 -11.56 13.97 -6.67
CA ILE A 72 -12.63 14.98 -6.67
C ILE A 72 -12.57 15.84 -5.41
N ALA A 73 -12.43 15.22 -4.23
CA ALA A 73 -12.32 15.94 -2.96
C ALA A 73 -11.14 16.93 -2.92
N ILE A 74 -10.01 16.56 -3.55
CA ILE A 74 -8.83 17.44 -3.69
C ILE A 74 -9.15 18.63 -4.59
N ILE A 75 -9.84 18.42 -5.71
CA ILE A 75 -10.23 19.50 -6.65
C ILE A 75 -11.21 20.46 -5.98
N GLU A 76 -12.20 19.95 -5.25
CA GLU A 76 -13.15 20.78 -4.50
C GLU A 76 -12.45 21.66 -3.44
N ASN A 77 -11.39 21.14 -2.82
CA ASN A 77 -10.61 21.84 -1.80
C ASN A 77 -9.30 22.46 -2.35
N PHE A 78 -9.20 22.65 -3.66
CA PHE A 78 -7.96 23.09 -4.32
C PHE A 78 -7.46 24.45 -3.83
N SER A 79 -8.36 25.30 -3.34
CA SER A 79 -8.07 26.61 -2.74
C SER A 79 -6.99 26.54 -1.65
N PHE A 80 -7.01 25.49 -0.83
CA PHE A 80 -6.06 25.27 0.26
C PHE A 80 -4.68 24.81 -0.22
N ILE A 81 -4.65 24.11 -1.36
CA ILE A 81 -3.43 23.49 -1.91
C ILE A 81 -2.71 24.45 -2.87
N ARG A 82 -3.47 25.31 -3.57
CA ARG A 82 -2.96 26.29 -4.53
C ARG A 82 -1.74 27.08 -4.05
N PRO A 83 -1.68 27.65 -2.82
CA PRO A 83 -0.52 28.43 -2.39
C PRO A 83 0.74 27.57 -2.16
N VAL A 84 0.58 26.28 -1.87
CA VAL A 84 1.67 25.38 -1.46
C VAL A 84 2.05 24.37 -2.55
N VAL A 85 1.40 24.39 -3.73
CA VAL A 85 1.61 23.40 -4.79
C VAL A 85 3.07 23.28 -5.24
N TRP A 86 3.78 24.40 -5.34
CA TRP A 86 5.21 24.41 -5.69
C TRP A 86 6.10 23.83 -4.59
N GLN A 87 5.75 24.08 -3.32
CA GLN A 87 6.45 23.50 -2.18
C GLN A 87 6.21 21.98 -2.12
N PHE A 88 4.97 21.53 -2.32
CA PHE A 88 4.63 20.11 -2.41
C PHE A 88 5.41 19.42 -3.53
N PHE A 89 5.44 20.01 -4.73
CA PHE A 89 6.18 19.45 -5.85
C PHE A 89 7.68 19.34 -5.54
N GLY A 90 8.27 20.38 -4.95
CA GLY A 90 9.66 20.38 -4.50
C GLY A 90 9.94 19.28 -3.48
N ILE A 91 9.12 19.16 -2.44
CA ILE A 91 9.24 18.11 -1.41
C ILE A 91 9.13 16.73 -2.04
N CYS A 92 8.17 16.50 -2.93
CA CYS A 92 8.02 15.23 -3.63
C CYS A 92 9.29 14.87 -4.41
N MET A 93 9.81 15.79 -5.23
CA MET A 93 11.01 15.55 -6.03
C MET A 93 12.23 15.24 -5.15
N VAL A 94 12.44 16.01 -4.10
CA VAL A 94 13.54 15.82 -3.15
C VAL A 94 13.40 14.47 -2.43
N CYS A 95 12.23 14.16 -1.86
CA CYS A 95 11.97 12.89 -1.21
C CYS A 95 12.19 11.70 -2.15
N THR A 96 11.76 11.80 -3.41
CA THR A 96 12.00 10.77 -4.42
C THR A 96 13.50 10.57 -4.65
N ILE A 97 14.25 11.64 -4.96
CA ILE A 97 15.69 11.54 -5.23
C ILE A 97 16.43 10.96 -4.01
N VAL A 98 16.12 11.45 -2.81
CA VAL A 98 16.74 10.99 -1.56
C VAL A 98 16.43 9.51 -1.31
N THR A 99 15.16 9.10 -1.40
CA THR A 99 14.74 7.72 -1.14
C THR A 99 15.40 6.74 -2.12
N PHE A 100 15.43 7.07 -3.42
CA PHE A 100 16.09 6.24 -4.42
C PHE A 100 17.61 6.18 -4.22
N SER A 101 18.24 7.31 -3.88
CA SER A 101 19.68 7.37 -3.63
C SER A 101 20.08 6.55 -2.41
N LEU A 102 19.32 6.66 -1.31
CA LEU A 102 19.53 5.87 -0.09
C LEU A 102 19.31 4.37 -0.36
N THR A 103 18.27 4.02 -1.12
CA THR A 103 18.00 2.63 -1.52
C THR A 103 19.17 2.07 -2.34
N TYR A 104 19.64 2.83 -3.34
CA TYR A 104 20.81 2.46 -4.14
C TYR A 104 22.07 2.26 -3.27
N GLY A 105 22.36 3.21 -2.38
CA GLY A 105 23.49 3.14 -1.47
C GLY A 105 23.43 1.92 -0.56
N THR A 106 22.25 1.62 0.00
CA THR A 106 22.01 0.46 0.87
C THR A 106 22.24 -0.85 0.11
N VAL A 107 21.68 -0.99 -1.09
CA VAL A 107 21.86 -2.19 -1.93
C VAL A 107 23.33 -2.34 -2.36
N ARG A 108 23.99 -1.24 -2.72
CA ARG A 108 25.41 -1.23 -3.10
C ARG A 108 26.28 -1.67 -1.93
N LEU A 109 26.04 -1.15 -0.73
CA LEU A 109 26.75 -1.53 0.49
C LEU A 109 26.56 -3.02 0.80
N CYS A 110 25.31 -3.51 0.81
CA CYS A 110 25.02 -4.94 1.00
C CYS A 110 25.75 -5.81 -0.03
N ARG A 111 25.78 -5.39 -1.30
CA ARG A 111 26.48 -6.14 -2.37
C ARG A 111 28.00 -6.18 -2.15
N VAL A 112 28.62 -5.09 -1.71
CA VAL A 112 30.06 -5.04 -1.42
C VAL A 112 30.40 -5.93 -0.22
N LEU A 113 29.59 -5.87 0.85
CA LEU A 113 29.78 -6.71 2.04
C LEU A 113 29.60 -8.20 1.75
N LEU A 114 28.67 -8.56 0.87
CA LEU A 114 28.48 -9.95 0.44
C LEU A 114 29.59 -10.44 -0.50
N ARG A 115 30.16 -9.56 -1.34
CA ARG A 115 31.30 -9.88 -2.22
C ARG A 115 32.60 -10.16 -1.47
N GLY A 116 32.76 -9.65 -0.24
CA GLY A 116 33.91 -9.94 0.61
C GLY A 116 33.79 -11.24 1.43
N ARG A 117 32.67 -11.98 1.31
CA ARG A 117 32.38 -13.25 2.02
C ARG A 117 32.34 -14.47 1.09
N VAL A 118 32.62 -14.32 -0.20
CA VAL A 118 32.78 -15.40 -1.19
C VAL A 118 34.23 -15.42 -1.63
#